data_AF-A0A6I1ZIG9-F1
#
_entry.id   AF-A0A6I1ZIG9-F1
#
_cell.length_a   1.000
_cell.length_b   1.000
_cell.length_c   1.000
_cell.angle_alpha   90.00
_cell.angle_beta   90.00
_cell.angle_gamma   90.00
#
_symmetry.space_group_name_H-M   'P 1'
#
loop_
_entity.id
_entity.type
_entity.pdbx_description
1 polymer ?
#
loop_
_entity_poly.entity_id
_entity_poly.type
_entity_poly.pdbx_seq_one_letter_code
_entity_poly.pdbx_strand_id
1 'polypeptide(L)'
;MKKLYIPLIALAVGFANALLAFHVHSLFFCLLPLWAFAFGYFSTWKTGLLSGFLLFIGYTTAISLILSASPADYPLGYIYNFFLDYIYNFFLGGWLLCVIGGGAPMVKRKLRSLQATAVLVILVFLVSWCGYLSLPGSSYYYQVIIESSEDLSDIELYLPIGATSEGPYTEIFNHPHYRPGVGLTKDYSLELVDTEHGKMLKLDIADLEQPWNGPQYPYVGNVIFSMGQAPRENPQLTPRYGAQGGNFRVPLKVVSGQEAEVKVTMWNQTPRGAYINFRVSKGETYTEHIGVDTVTRDEWTFADGWSRSVSHCRATYD
;
A
#
# COMPACT_ATOMS: atom_id res chain seq x y z
N MET A 1 7.16 -30.13 31.85
CA MET A 1 5.95 -29.28 31.78
C MET A 1 4.73 -30.18 31.66
N LYS A 2 3.65 -29.94 32.44
CA LYS A 2 2.37 -30.62 32.17
C LYS A 2 1.95 -30.33 30.73
N LYS A 3 1.42 -31.33 30.00
CA LYS A 3 1.01 -31.23 28.59
C LYS A 3 0.06 -30.05 28.30
N LEU A 4 -0.61 -29.54 29.33
CA LEU A 4 -1.53 -28.40 29.27
C LEU A 4 -0.86 -27.04 29.08
N TYR A 5 0.43 -26.88 29.43
CA TYR A 5 1.08 -25.55 29.37
C TYR A 5 1.50 -25.14 27.96
N ILE A 6 1.83 -26.09 27.08
CA ILE A 6 2.30 -25.79 25.72
C ILE A 6 1.25 -24.98 24.93
N PRO A 7 -0.04 -25.39 24.89
CA PRO A 7 -1.06 -24.61 24.18
C PRO A 7 -1.29 -23.21 24.78
N LEU A 8 -1.21 -23.05 26.10
CA LEU A 8 -1.31 -21.74 26.76
C LEU A 8 -0.12 -20.83 26.42
N ILE A 9 1.09 -21.40 26.39
CA ILE A 9 2.29 -20.67 25.95
C ILE A 9 2.15 -20.28 24.48
N ALA A 10 1.60 -21.15 23.63
CA ALA A 10 1.38 -20.84 22.22
C ALA A 10 0.42 -19.65 22.04
N LEU A 11 -0.67 -19.58 22.82
CA LEU A 11 -1.56 -18.42 22.85
C LEU A 11 -0.81 -17.13 23.20
N ALA A 12 -0.04 -17.16 24.30
CA ALA A 12 0.72 -15.99 24.75
C ALA A 12 1.80 -15.55 23.76
N VAL A 13 2.50 -16.51 23.14
CA VAL A 13 3.51 -16.25 22.11
C VAL A 13 2.87 -15.68 20.85
N GLY A 14 1.68 -16.13 20.46
CA GLY A 14 0.91 -15.55 19.36
C GLY A 14 0.62 -14.08 19.61
N PHE A 15 0.13 -13.77 20.81
CA PHE A 15 -0.14 -12.40 21.23
C PHE A 15 1.12 -11.51 21.22
N ALA A 16 2.21 -11.99 21.83
CA ALA A 16 3.48 -11.28 21.88
C ALA A 16 4.06 -11.06 20.47
N ASN A 17 3.97 -12.06 19.59
CA ASN A 17 4.47 -11.95 18.22
C ASN A 17 3.69 -10.91 17.40
N ALA A 18 2.39 -10.76 17.63
CA ALA A 18 1.58 -9.71 17.00
C ALA A 18 2.01 -8.31 17.45
N LEU A 19 2.29 -8.13 18.74
CA LEU A 19 2.82 -6.86 19.26
C LEU A 19 4.18 -6.53 18.63
N LEU A 20 5.07 -7.51 18.49
CA LEU A 20 6.36 -7.33 17.82
C LEU A 20 6.18 -7.00 16.33
N ALA A 21 5.29 -7.71 15.63
CA ALA A 21 5.00 -7.45 14.22
C ALA A 21 4.46 -6.02 14.01
N PHE A 22 3.56 -5.59 14.87
CA PHE A 22 2.93 -4.28 14.79
C PHE A 22 3.86 -3.13 15.24
N HIS A 23 4.50 -3.23 16.41
CA HIS A 23 5.25 -2.12 17.00
C HIS A 23 6.74 -2.11 16.64
N VAL A 24 7.35 -3.26 16.36
CA VAL A 24 8.80 -3.35 16.10
C VAL A 24 9.07 -3.49 14.61
N HIS A 25 8.67 -4.61 13.99
CA HIS A 25 8.88 -4.83 12.55
C HIS A 25 7.94 -5.89 12.00
N SER A 26 7.34 -5.63 10.84
CA SER A 26 6.50 -6.59 10.12
C SER A 26 7.12 -7.99 9.95
N LEU A 27 8.45 -8.12 9.85
CA LEU A 27 9.15 -9.40 9.68
C LEU A 27 8.86 -10.40 10.79
N PHE A 28 8.48 -9.96 11.99
CA PHE A 28 8.05 -10.89 13.05
C PHE A 28 6.83 -11.74 12.66
N PHE A 29 6.06 -11.34 11.64
CA PHE A 29 5.00 -12.16 11.06
C PHE A 29 5.54 -13.51 10.52
N CYS A 30 6.76 -13.57 9.99
CA CYS A 30 7.34 -14.81 9.48
C CYS A 30 7.70 -15.82 10.59
N LEU A 31 7.75 -15.38 11.86
CA LEU A 31 7.96 -16.28 12.99
C LEU A 31 6.73 -17.13 13.31
N LEU A 32 5.54 -16.71 12.89
CA LEU A 32 4.29 -17.40 13.18
C LEU A 32 4.32 -18.90 12.75
N PRO A 33 4.66 -19.23 11.49
CA PRO A 33 4.80 -20.63 11.09
C PRO A 33 5.95 -21.38 11.80
N LEU A 34 7.04 -20.69 12.16
CA LEU A 34 8.14 -21.30 12.91
C LEU A 34 7.71 -21.68 14.33
N TRP A 35 6.95 -20.82 15.01
CA TRP A 35 6.39 -21.11 16.33
C TRP A 35 5.38 -22.26 16.29
N ALA A 36 4.50 -22.29 15.28
CA ALA A 36 3.58 -23.41 15.08
C ALA A 36 4.33 -24.73 14.94
N PHE A 37 5.39 -24.75 14.12
CA PHE A 37 6.24 -25.91 13.95
C PHE A 37 6.94 -26.30 15.26
N ALA A 38 7.55 -25.35 15.97
CA ALA A 38 8.28 -25.61 17.21
C ALA A 38 7.37 -26.23 18.30
N PHE A 39 6.19 -25.65 18.53
CA PHE A 39 5.23 -26.20 19.49
C PHE A 39 4.70 -27.57 19.07
N GLY A 40 4.50 -27.78 17.77
CA GLY A 40 4.15 -29.08 17.22
C GLY A 40 5.25 -30.13 17.41
N TYR A 41 6.50 -29.79 17.11
CA TYR A 41 7.64 -30.72 17.08
C TYR A 41 7.89 -31.41 18.43
N PHE A 42 7.71 -30.68 19.53
CA PHE A 42 7.89 -31.21 20.89
C PHE A 42 6.62 -31.84 21.48
N SER A 43 5.53 -31.94 20.73
CA SER A 43 4.23 -32.39 21.23
C SER A 43 3.64 -33.58 20.45
N THR A 44 2.39 -33.92 20.75
CA THR A 44 1.62 -34.92 19.98
C THR A 44 0.86 -34.21 18.87
N TRP A 45 0.44 -34.92 17.81
CA TRP A 45 -0.29 -34.30 16.70
C TRP A 45 -1.54 -33.51 17.17
N LYS A 46 -2.29 -34.02 18.16
CA LYS A 46 -3.44 -33.33 18.75
C LYS A 46 -3.04 -32.04 19.47
N THR A 47 -1.98 -32.12 20.29
CA THR A 47 -1.46 -30.96 21.03
C THR A 47 -0.84 -29.93 20.10
N GLY A 48 -0.15 -30.36 19.05
CA GLY A 48 0.45 -29.51 18.03
C GLY A 48 -0.60 -28.77 17.21
N LEU A 49 -1.67 -29.47 16.80
CA LEU A 49 -2.83 -28.86 16.14
C LEU A 49 -3.48 -27.80 17.04
N LEU A 50 -3.76 -28.15 18.30
CA LEU A 50 -4.31 -27.18 19.27
C LEU A 50 -3.38 -25.99 19.51
N SER A 51 -2.06 -26.23 19.57
CA SER A 51 -1.08 -25.16 19.78
C SER A 51 -1.01 -24.23 18.56
N GLY A 52 -1.04 -24.77 17.33
CA GLY A 52 -1.12 -23.97 16.11
C GLY A 52 -2.40 -23.12 16.05
N PHE A 53 -3.54 -23.71 16.45
CA PHE A 53 -4.82 -23.00 16.53
C PHE A 53 -4.80 -21.86 17.57
N LEU A 54 -4.32 -22.13 18.79
CA LEU A 54 -4.23 -21.12 19.84
C LEU A 54 -3.18 -20.04 19.53
N LEU A 55 -2.08 -20.39 18.87
CA LEU A 55 -1.10 -19.42 18.35
C LEU A 55 -1.78 -18.44 17.38
N PHE A 56 -2.57 -18.95 16.44
CA PHE A 56 -3.34 -18.14 15.49
C PHE A 56 -4.36 -17.24 16.20
N ILE A 57 -5.15 -17.79 17.14
CA ILE A 57 -6.10 -17.01 17.93
C ILE A 57 -5.40 -15.89 18.69
N GLY A 58 -4.31 -16.20 19.39
CA GLY A 58 -3.58 -15.20 20.18
C GLY A 58 -3.06 -14.07 19.30
N TYR A 59 -2.50 -14.41 18.14
CA TYR A 59 -2.01 -13.43 17.18
C TYR A 59 -3.12 -12.55 16.60
N THR A 60 -4.19 -13.16 16.11
CA THR A 60 -5.31 -12.43 15.49
C THR A 60 -6.05 -11.57 16.50
N THR A 61 -6.31 -12.08 17.70
CA THR A 61 -6.93 -11.30 18.79
C THR A 61 -6.08 -10.10 19.17
N ALA A 62 -4.76 -10.24 19.25
CA ALA A 62 -3.88 -9.10 19.51
C ALA A 62 -3.96 -8.04 18.41
N ILE A 63 -3.84 -8.43 17.12
CA ILE A 63 -3.99 -7.50 15.99
C ILE A 63 -5.33 -6.78 16.04
N SER A 64 -6.41 -7.54 16.26
CA SER A 64 -7.75 -7.02 16.41
C SER A 64 -7.88 -5.97 17.52
N LEU A 65 -7.31 -6.24 18.69
CA LEU A 65 -7.32 -5.29 19.81
C LEU A 65 -6.54 -4.02 19.47
N ILE A 66 -5.36 -4.15 18.87
CA ILE A 66 -4.53 -3.01 18.43
C ILE A 66 -5.31 -2.12 17.46
N LEU A 67 -5.97 -2.72 16.47
CA LEU A 67 -6.75 -1.98 15.48
C LEU A 67 -7.97 -1.30 16.11
N SER A 68 -8.66 -1.96 17.03
CA SER A 68 -9.81 -1.39 17.74
C SER A 68 -9.45 -0.22 18.66
N ALA A 69 -8.20 -0.18 19.13
CA ALA A 69 -7.71 0.84 20.05
C ALA A 69 -7.14 2.08 19.34
N SER A 70 -7.03 2.08 18.01
CA SER A 70 -6.47 3.20 17.25
C SER A 70 -7.56 4.23 16.89
N PRO A 71 -7.61 5.40 17.54
CA PRO A 71 -8.77 6.29 17.53
C PRO A 71 -8.86 7.24 16.32
N ALA A 72 -7.87 7.23 15.41
CA ALA A 72 -7.72 8.29 14.41
C ALA A 72 -8.29 7.99 13.01
N ASP A 73 -8.41 6.72 12.58
CA ASP A 73 -8.56 6.41 11.14
C ASP A 73 -9.65 5.38 10.77
N TYR A 74 -10.50 4.93 11.70
CA TYR A 74 -11.47 3.86 11.41
C TYR A 74 -12.91 4.23 11.79
N PRO A 75 -13.77 4.56 10.82
CA PRO A 75 -15.21 4.62 11.08
C PRO A 75 -15.72 3.25 11.53
N LEU A 76 -16.70 3.25 12.44
CA LEU A 76 -17.34 2.09 13.08
C LEU A 76 -17.81 0.96 12.14
N GLY A 77 -17.82 1.16 10.82
CA GLY A 77 -18.10 0.15 9.80
C GLY A 77 -17.10 -1.02 9.74
N TYR A 78 -15.89 -0.88 10.29
CA TYR A 78 -14.89 -1.96 10.32
C TYR A 78 -15.20 -3.10 11.32
N ILE A 79 -16.07 -2.86 12.30
CA ILE A 79 -16.48 -3.91 13.25
C ILE A 79 -17.31 -5.00 12.53
N TYR A 80 -18.04 -4.64 11.47
CA TYR A 80 -18.90 -5.58 10.74
C TYR A 80 -18.12 -6.58 9.86
N ASN A 81 -16.92 -6.24 9.38
CA ASN A 81 -16.08 -7.15 8.60
C ASN A 81 -15.20 -8.07 9.47
N PHE A 82 -15.15 -7.84 10.77
CA PHE A 82 -14.25 -8.54 11.69
C PHE A 82 -14.38 -10.08 11.64
N PHE A 83 -15.62 -10.58 11.57
CA PHE A 83 -15.87 -12.02 11.50
C PHE A 83 -15.42 -12.61 10.16
N LEU A 84 -15.71 -11.92 9.05
CA LEU A 84 -15.28 -12.35 7.72
C LEU A 84 -13.76 -12.30 7.59
N ASP A 85 -13.13 -11.22 8.06
CA ASP A 85 -11.68 -11.08 8.07
C ASP A 85 -11.01 -12.16 8.91
N TYR A 86 -11.60 -12.52 10.06
CA TYR A 86 -11.12 -13.64 10.86
C TYR A 86 -11.21 -14.98 10.11
N ILE A 87 -12.36 -15.24 9.47
CA ILE A 87 -12.55 -16.44 8.64
C ILE A 87 -11.52 -16.48 7.51
N TYR A 88 -11.32 -15.38 6.79
CA TYR A 88 -10.34 -15.29 5.71
C TYR A 88 -8.92 -15.50 6.22
N ASN A 89 -8.52 -14.84 7.31
CA ASN A 89 -7.21 -15.05 7.93
C ASN A 89 -7.01 -16.50 8.38
N PHE A 90 -8.08 -17.15 8.85
CA PHE A 90 -8.01 -18.56 9.23
C PHE A 90 -7.80 -19.45 8.00
N PHE A 91 -8.54 -19.25 6.91
CA PHE A 91 -8.38 -20.07 5.71
C PHE A 91 -7.05 -19.81 4.98
N LEU A 92 -6.62 -18.54 4.88
CA LEU A 92 -5.37 -18.17 4.20
C LEU A 92 -4.12 -18.54 5.01
N GLY A 93 -4.22 -18.57 6.35
CA GLY A 93 -3.07 -18.72 7.23
C GLY A 93 -3.26 -19.66 8.41
N GLY A 94 -4.31 -19.45 9.20
CA GLY A 94 -4.57 -20.22 10.44
C GLY A 94 -4.63 -21.73 10.22
N TRP A 95 -5.26 -22.17 9.13
CA TRP A 95 -5.34 -23.58 8.73
C TRP A 95 -3.94 -24.16 8.45
N LEU A 96 -3.10 -23.43 7.73
CA LEU A 96 -1.73 -23.86 7.43
C LEU A 96 -0.90 -23.98 8.71
N LEU A 97 -1.10 -23.09 9.69
CA LEU A 97 -0.45 -23.20 11.01
C LEU A 97 -0.91 -24.46 11.76
N CYS A 98 -2.19 -24.80 11.69
CA CYS A 98 -2.72 -26.05 12.26
C CYS A 98 -2.09 -27.28 11.59
N VAL A 99 -1.96 -27.28 10.25
CA VAL A 99 -1.32 -28.35 9.48
C VAL A 99 0.16 -28.50 9.88
N ILE A 100 0.90 -27.39 9.94
CA ILE A 100 2.31 -27.37 10.34
C ILE A 100 2.46 -27.89 11.78
N GLY A 101 1.67 -27.36 12.72
CA GLY A 101 1.72 -27.75 14.13
C GLY A 101 1.33 -29.21 14.35
N GLY A 102 0.28 -29.70 13.69
CA GLY A 102 -0.16 -31.10 13.78
C GLY A 102 0.80 -32.08 13.09
N GLY A 103 1.46 -31.65 12.02
CA GLY A 103 2.40 -32.43 11.22
C GLY A 103 3.83 -32.46 11.75
N ALA A 104 4.27 -31.47 12.52
CA ALA A 104 5.64 -31.38 13.05
C ALA A 104 6.12 -32.62 13.84
N PRO A 105 5.28 -33.32 14.66
CA PRO A 105 5.67 -34.58 15.29
C PRO A 105 6.09 -35.68 14.30
N MET A 106 5.58 -35.67 13.06
CA MET A 106 5.95 -36.64 12.03
C MET A 106 7.40 -36.46 11.59
N VAL A 107 7.85 -35.20 11.49
CA VAL A 107 9.24 -34.84 11.19
C VAL A 107 10.17 -35.38 12.27
N LYS A 108 9.80 -35.24 13.54
CA LYS A 108 10.55 -35.79 14.68
C LYS A 108 10.68 -37.32 14.62
N ARG A 109 9.61 -38.04 14.23
CA ARG A 109 9.58 -39.51 14.24
C ARG A 109 10.30 -40.13 13.05
N LYS A 110 10.11 -39.58 11.85
CA LYS A 110 10.64 -40.16 10.60
C LYS A 110 10.85 -39.09 9.54
N LEU A 111 12.01 -38.45 9.59
CA LEU A 111 12.41 -37.37 8.68
C LEU A 111 12.30 -37.76 7.19
N ARG A 112 12.60 -39.03 6.84
CA ARG A 112 12.54 -39.53 5.45
C ARG A 112 11.14 -39.94 4.97
N SER A 113 10.09 -39.66 5.74
CA SER A 113 8.73 -39.94 5.28
C SER A 113 8.23 -38.85 4.32
N LEU A 114 7.39 -39.22 3.35
CA LEU A 114 6.73 -38.27 2.44
C LEU A 114 5.95 -37.20 3.22
N GLN A 115 5.30 -37.61 4.32
CA GLN A 115 4.55 -36.70 5.19
C GLN A 115 5.45 -35.67 5.88
N ALA A 116 6.59 -36.09 6.44
CA ALA A 116 7.56 -35.16 7.03
C ALA A 116 8.09 -34.17 5.99
N THR A 117 8.38 -34.67 4.78
CA THR A 117 8.86 -33.83 3.67
C THR A 117 7.81 -32.78 3.28
N ALA A 118 6.55 -33.18 3.13
CA ALA A 118 5.45 -32.27 2.80
C ALA A 118 5.28 -31.17 3.87
N VAL A 119 5.35 -31.51 5.16
CA VAL A 119 5.28 -30.51 6.25
C VAL A 119 6.42 -29.50 6.16
N LEU A 120 7.64 -29.94 5.87
CA LEU A 120 8.79 -29.04 5.72
C LEU A 120 8.67 -28.14 4.49
N VAL A 121 8.17 -28.66 3.36
CA VAL A 121 7.92 -27.86 2.14
C VAL A 121 6.88 -26.78 2.43
N ILE A 122 5.76 -27.13 3.08
CA ILE A 122 4.73 -26.17 3.48
C ILE A 122 5.30 -25.12 4.43
N LEU A 123 6.12 -25.53 5.41
CA LEU A 123 6.77 -24.62 6.35
C LEU A 123 7.67 -23.61 5.62
N VAL A 124 8.57 -24.09 4.74
CA VAL A 124 9.49 -23.23 3.98
C VAL A 124 8.69 -22.26 3.11
N PHE A 125 7.71 -22.76 2.37
CA PHE A 125 6.85 -21.92 1.54
C PHE A 125 6.15 -20.83 2.36
N LEU A 126 5.55 -21.18 3.50
CA LEU A 126 4.81 -20.23 4.32
C LEU A 126 5.73 -19.20 5.00
N VAL A 127 6.91 -19.61 5.47
CA VAL A 127 7.93 -18.69 6.00
C VAL A 127 8.40 -17.72 4.92
N SER A 128 8.71 -18.22 3.73
CA SER A 128 9.10 -17.39 2.58
C SER A 128 7.98 -16.44 2.16
N TRP A 129 6.72 -16.91 2.16
CA TRP A 129 5.57 -16.11 1.79
C TRP A 129 5.28 -15.00 2.80
N CYS A 130 5.21 -15.33 4.10
CA CYS A 130 5.08 -14.34 5.17
C CYS A 130 6.27 -13.35 5.15
N GLY A 131 7.49 -13.84 4.98
CA GLY A 131 8.69 -13.00 4.87
C GLY A 131 8.60 -12.03 3.70
N TYR A 132 8.21 -12.51 2.52
CA TYR A 132 8.04 -11.69 1.32
C TYR A 132 6.98 -10.58 1.53
N LEU A 133 5.81 -10.93 2.06
CA LEU A 133 4.73 -9.98 2.33
C LEU A 133 5.09 -8.96 3.44
N SER A 134 5.94 -9.36 4.39
CA SER A 134 6.40 -8.48 5.46
C SER A 134 7.53 -7.54 5.06
N LEU A 135 8.13 -7.70 3.89
CA LEU A 135 9.03 -6.69 3.37
C LEU A 135 8.23 -5.46 2.95
N PRO A 136 8.69 -4.24 3.30
CA PRO A 136 8.01 -3.04 2.88
C PRO A 136 8.01 -2.95 1.35
N GLY A 137 6.82 -2.96 0.77
CA GLY A 137 6.58 -2.59 -0.62
C GLY A 137 6.23 -1.12 -0.70
N SER A 138 6.74 -0.44 -1.72
CA SER A 138 6.29 0.89 -2.09
C SER A 138 5.40 0.77 -3.31
N SER A 139 4.32 1.52 -3.33
CA SER A 139 3.64 1.84 -4.57
C SER A 139 3.62 3.34 -4.74
N TYR A 140 3.38 3.77 -5.97
CA TYR A 140 3.32 5.16 -6.33
C TYR A 140 2.04 5.41 -7.09
N TYR A 141 1.47 6.58 -6.86
CA TYR A 141 0.24 7.03 -7.46
C TYR A 141 0.39 8.51 -7.77
N TYR A 142 0.17 8.88 -9.02
CA TYR A 142 0.18 10.26 -9.46
C TYR A 142 -1.07 10.53 -10.27
N GLN A 143 -1.79 11.58 -9.90
CA GLN A 143 -3.03 11.96 -10.53
C GLN A 143 -3.01 13.44 -10.85
N VAL A 144 -3.47 13.78 -12.05
CA VAL A 144 -3.69 15.16 -12.49
C VAL A 144 -5.15 15.29 -12.86
N ILE A 145 -5.81 16.27 -12.27
CA ILE A 145 -7.18 16.68 -12.60
C ILE A 145 -7.10 18.11 -13.13
N ILE A 146 -7.65 18.32 -14.31
CA ILE A 146 -7.86 19.65 -14.90
C ILE A 146 -9.35 19.88 -14.95
N GLU A 147 -9.81 21.01 -14.44
CA GLU A 147 -11.18 21.48 -14.57
C GLU A 147 -11.15 22.78 -15.36
N SER A 148 -11.90 22.87 -16.46
CA SER A 148 -11.94 24.05 -17.31
C SER A 148 -13.34 24.64 -17.38
N SER A 149 -13.39 25.97 -17.42
CA SER A 149 -14.56 26.79 -17.73
C SER A 149 -14.86 26.88 -19.23
N GLU A 150 -14.08 26.23 -20.09
CA GLU A 150 -14.28 26.13 -21.54
C GLU A 150 -13.97 24.72 -22.07
N ASP A 151 -14.57 24.36 -23.20
CA ASP A 151 -14.24 23.13 -23.94
C ASP A 151 -12.87 23.31 -24.61
N LEU A 152 -11.83 22.90 -23.91
CA LEU A 152 -10.45 23.07 -24.38
C LEU A 152 -9.97 21.80 -25.07
N SER A 153 -9.33 22.01 -26.22
CA SER A 153 -8.54 21.01 -26.94
C SER A 153 -7.05 21.37 -26.91
N ASP A 154 -6.21 20.37 -27.18
CA ASP A 154 -4.76 20.48 -27.29
C ASP A 154 -4.11 21.20 -26.08
N ILE A 155 -4.42 20.70 -24.88
CA ILE A 155 -3.88 21.26 -23.63
C ILE A 155 -2.50 20.68 -23.38
N GLU A 156 -1.49 21.54 -23.26
CA GLU A 156 -0.17 21.14 -22.76
C GLU A 156 0.00 21.59 -21.30
N LEU A 157 0.36 20.64 -20.43
CA LEU A 157 0.69 20.91 -19.04
C LEU A 157 2.16 20.61 -18.76
N TYR A 158 2.82 21.52 -18.04
CA TYR A 158 4.15 21.28 -17.48
C TYR A 158 4.03 21.20 -15.96
N LEU A 159 4.25 20.01 -15.42
CA LEU A 159 4.02 19.68 -14.02
C LEU A 159 5.32 19.29 -13.31
N PRO A 160 5.46 19.61 -12.02
CA PRO A 160 6.61 19.15 -11.25
C PRO A 160 6.60 17.62 -11.13
N ILE A 161 7.77 17.00 -11.28
CA ILE A 161 7.92 15.59 -10.94
C ILE A 161 7.75 15.43 -9.43
N GLY A 162 6.95 14.45 -9.01
CA GLY A 162 6.71 14.13 -7.61
C GLY A 162 8.01 14.06 -6.79
N ALA A 163 8.03 14.67 -5.61
CA ALA A 163 9.26 14.78 -4.84
C ALA A 163 9.61 13.46 -4.15
N THR A 164 10.60 12.76 -4.69
CA THR A 164 11.39 11.77 -3.96
C THR A 164 12.86 12.12 -4.17
N SER A 165 13.67 12.11 -3.11
CA SER A 165 14.87 12.93 -3.03
C SER A 165 16.15 12.31 -3.60
N GLU A 166 16.10 11.14 -4.22
CA GLU A 166 17.32 10.49 -4.75
C GLU A 166 17.28 10.13 -6.25
N GLY A 167 16.22 10.52 -6.95
CA GLY A 167 16.14 10.39 -8.40
C GLY A 167 14.69 10.46 -8.85
N PRO A 168 14.40 11.08 -10.01
CA PRO A 168 13.04 11.02 -10.53
C PRO A 168 12.68 9.56 -10.75
N TYR A 169 11.54 9.12 -10.21
CA TYR A 169 10.92 7.83 -10.50
C TYR A 169 10.41 7.82 -11.95
N THR A 170 11.33 8.03 -12.91
CA THR A 170 11.04 8.21 -14.33
C THR A 170 10.41 6.98 -14.95
N GLU A 171 10.76 5.81 -14.40
CA GLU A 171 10.22 4.52 -14.80
C GLU A 171 8.68 4.48 -14.70
N ILE A 172 8.09 5.24 -13.77
CA ILE A 172 6.63 5.33 -13.63
C ILE A 172 6.02 6.08 -14.81
N PHE A 173 6.65 7.16 -15.25
CA PHE A 173 6.18 7.92 -16.41
C PHE A 173 6.38 7.14 -17.72
N ASN A 174 7.31 6.18 -17.76
CA ASN A 174 7.51 5.30 -18.89
C ASN A 174 6.48 4.15 -18.97
N HIS A 175 5.82 3.82 -17.85
CA HIS A 175 4.89 2.69 -17.74
C HIS A 175 3.61 3.09 -17.01
N PRO A 176 2.81 4.04 -17.54
CA PRO A 176 1.56 4.44 -16.92
C PRO A 176 0.60 3.24 -16.86
N HIS A 177 0.36 2.71 -15.67
CA HIS A 177 -0.57 1.59 -15.53
C HIS A 177 -2.01 2.11 -15.59
N TYR A 178 -2.68 1.83 -16.70
CA TYR A 178 -4.10 2.13 -16.89
C TYR A 178 -4.96 1.23 -15.98
N ARG A 179 -5.76 1.83 -15.10
CA ARG A 179 -6.76 1.11 -14.30
C ARG A 179 -8.10 1.16 -15.05
N PRO A 180 -8.56 0.04 -15.64
CA PRO A 180 -9.83 0.04 -16.36
C PRO A 180 -11.00 0.35 -15.44
N GLY A 181 -11.92 1.21 -15.88
CA GLY A 181 -13.18 1.52 -15.19
C GLY A 181 -13.18 2.80 -14.33
N VAL A 182 -12.07 3.52 -14.23
CA VAL A 182 -12.06 4.90 -13.75
C VAL A 182 -12.29 5.79 -14.98
N GLY A 183 -13.18 6.78 -14.91
CA GLY A 183 -13.44 7.73 -16.01
C GLY A 183 -12.22 8.61 -16.26
N LEU A 184 -11.24 8.02 -16.95
CA LEU A 184 -9.94 8.59 -17.24
C LEU A 184 -9.93 9.09 -18.67
N THR A 185 -9.35 10.27 -18.87
CA THR A 185 -9.03 10.79 -20.19
C THR A 185 -8.14 9.77 -20.89
N LYS A 186 -8.58 9.32 -22.08
CA LYS A 186 -7.91 8.22 -22.80
C LYS A 186 -6.82 8.71 -23.74
N ASP A 187 -7.01 9.89 -24.31
CA ASP A 187 -6.14 10.45 -25.33
C ASP A 187 -5.23 11.50 -24.71
N TYR A 188 -4.09 11.03 -24.18
CA TYR A 188 -3.04 11.88 -23.62
C TYR A 188 -1.64 11.33 -23.96
N SER A 189 -0.65 12.21 -24.01
CA SER A 189 0.78 11.86 -24.08
C SER A 189 1.56 12.37 -22.88
N LEU A 190 2.63 11.66 -22.56
CA LEU A 190 3.53 11.99 -21.47
C LEU A 190 4.97 12.03 -21.96
N GLU A 191 5.67 13.12 -21.64
CA GLU A 191 7.09 13.26 -21.91
C GLU A 191 7.79 13.91 -20.70
N LEU A 192 9.04 13.52 -20.47
CA LEU A 192 9.90 14.21 -19.52
C LEU A 192 10.75 15.23 -20.26
N VAL A 193 10.58 16.50 -19.93
CA VAL A 193 11.23 17.62 -20.61
C VAL A 193 12.11 18.40 -19.65
N ASP A 194 13.23 18.93 -20.13
CA ASP A 194 14.08 19.85 -19.38
C ASP A 194 13.57 21.29 -19.61
N THR A 195 13.30 22.00 -18.52
CA THR A 195 12.82 23.40 -18.54
C THR A 195 13.77 24.31 -17.75
N GLU A 196 13.52 25.62 -17.76
CA GLU A 196 14.28 26.56 -16.93
C GLU A 196 14.12 26.32 -15.42
N HIS A 197 13.10 25.56 -15.04
CA HIS A 197 12.85 25.14 -13.65
C HIS A 197 13.33 23.71 -13.35
N GLY A 198 14.09 23.11 -14.27
CA GLY A 198 14.59 21.74 -14.18
C GLY A 198 13.71 20.74 -14.92
N LYS A 199 13.87 19.45 -14.58
CA LYS A 199 13.15 18.38 -15.26
C LYS A 199 11.68 18.34 -14.83
N MET A 200 10.75 18.42 -15.78
CA MET A 200 9.30 18.46 -15.55
C MET A 200 8.58 17.40 -16.38
N LEU A 201 7.35 17.09 -15.99
CA LEU A 201 6.45 16.23 -16.75
C LEU A 201 5.62 17.09 -17.70
N LYS A 202 5.81 16.90 -19.01
CA LYS A 202 4.92 17.42 -20.04
C LYS A 202 3.78 16.41 -20.23
N LEU A 203 2.55 16.87 -20.02
CA LEU A 203 1.33 16.10 -20.22
C LEU A 203 0.49 16.83 -21.27
N ASP A 204 0.28 16.18 -22.41
CA ASP A 204 -0.60 16.70 -23.46
C ASP A 204 -1.93 15.96 -23.40
N ILE A 205 -3.02 16.69 -23.45
CA ILE A 205 -4.38 16.16 -23.44
C ILE A 205 -5.09 16.67 -24.69
N ALA A 206 -5.58 15.74 -25.50
CA ALA A 206 -6.25 16.07 -26.76
C ALA A 206 -7.55 16.84 -26.50
N ASP A 207 -8.42 16.29 -25.65
CA ASP A 207 -9.74 16.87 -25.34
C ASP A 207 -10.09 16.67 -23.86
N LEU A 208 -10.80 17.63 -23.28
CA LEU A 208 -11.43 17.48 -21.96
C LEU A 208 -12.78 16.80 -22.09
N GLU A 209 -13.14 15.97 -21.11
CA GLU A 209 -14.42 15.25 -21.12
C GLU A 209 -15.45 15.95 -20.23
N GLN A 210 -16.71 15.99 -20.65
CA GLN A 210 -17.78 16.42 -19.74
C GLN A 210 -18.08 15.33 -18.71
N PRO A 211 -18.15 15.66 -17.40
CA PRO A 211 -18.60 14.70 -16.40
C PRO A 211 -20.05 14.29 -16.70
N TRP A 212 -20.34 12.99 -16.57
CA TRP A 212 -21.60 12.37 -17.00
C TRP A 212 -22.88 13.11 -16.56
N ASN A 213 -23.82 13.29 -17.50
CA ASN A 213 -25.23 13.69 -17.32
C ASN A 213 -25.50 15.08 -16.69
N GLY A 214 -24.87 16.14 -17.17
CA GLY A 214 -25.29 17.52 -16.88
C GLY A 214 -24.96 18.50 -18.00
N PRO A 215 -25.79 19.52 -18.27
CA PRO A 215 -25.50 20.54 -19.29
C PRO A 215 -24.60 21.68 -18.78
N GLN A 216 -23.75 21.44 -17.78
CA GLN A 216 -22.97 22.52 -17.16
C GLN A 216 -21.55 22.09 -16.85
N TYR A 217 -20.63 23.00 -17.18
CA TYR A 217 -19.26 23.12 -16.69
C TYR A 217 -19.06 22.58 -15.26
N PRO A 218 -17.86 22.05 -14.94
CA PRO A 218 -16.62 22.15 -15.72
C PRO A 218 -16.38 20.99 -16.71
N TYR A 219 -15.59 21.24 -17.76
CA TYR A 219 -14.95 20.19 -18.56
C TYR A 219 -13.78 19.62 -17.77
N VAL A 220 -13.58 18.30 -17.77
CA VAL A 220 -12.65 17.62 -16.88
C VAL A 220 -11.68 16.71 -17.64
N GLY A 221 -10.40 16.88 -17.35
CA GLY A 221 -9.33 15.96 -17.71
C GLY A 221 -8.87 15.25 -16.45
N ASN A 222 -8.82 13.92 -16.44
CA ASN A 222 -8.36 13.16 -15.28
C ASN A 222 -7.42 12.05 -15.73
N VAL A 223 -6.15 12.20 -15.37
CA VAL A 223 -5.09 11.26 -15.75
C VAL A 223 -4.46 10.68 -14.50
N ILE A 224 -4.38 9.35 -14.43
CA ILE A 224 -3.84 8.61 -13.28
C ILE A 224 -2.71 7.69 -13.76
N PHE A 225 -1.59 7.74 -13.05
CA PHE A 225 -0.47 6.83 -13.16
C PHE A 225 -0.30 6.10 -11.84
N SER A 226 -0.15 4.79 -11.88
CA SER A 226 0.19 4.03 -10.67
C SER A 226 1.18 2.92 -10.97
N MET A 227 2.04 2.63 -9.99
CA MET A 227 2.97 1.50 -10.05
C MET A 227 2.86 0.72 -8.74
N GLY A 228 2.41 -0.54 -8.83
CA GLY A 228 2.17 -1.39 -7.66
C GLY A 228 3.44 -1.97 -7.02
N GLN A 229 4.53 -2.08 -7.78
CA GLN A 229 5.81 -2.63 -7.33
C GLN A 229 6.95 -1.66 -7.67
N ALA A 230 6.95 -0.49 -7.03
CA ALA A 230 8.08 0.43 -7.14
C ALA A 230 9.38 -0.25 -6.66
N PRO A 231 10.55 0.05 -7.27
CA PRO A 231 11.85 -0.39 -6.79
C PRO A 231 11.99 -0.29 -5.26
N ARG A 232 12.58 -1.32 -4.65
CA ARG A 232 12.69 -1.46 -3.18
C ARG A 232 13.67 -0.49 -2.54
N GLU A 233 14.32 0.36 -3.33
CA GLU A 233 15.10 1.46 -2.80
C GLU A 233 14.17 2.34 -2.00
N ASN A 234 14.55 2.57 -0.75
CA ASN A 234 13.75 3.33 0.20
C ASN A 234 13.77 4.77 -0.30
N PRO A 235 12.72 5.27 -1.00
CA PRO A 235 12.79 6.62 -1.52
C PRO A 235 12.96 7.50 -0.30
N GLN A 236 14.05 8.26 -0.25
CA GLN A 236 14.10 9.32 0.74
C GLN A 236 12.92 10.24 0.40
N LEU A 237 11.90 10.23 1.26
CA LEU A 237 10.72 11.07 1.15
C LEU A 237 11.09 12.45 1.70
N THR A 238 12.16 13.03 1.17
CA THR A 238 12.51 14.41 1.48
C THR A 238 11.76 15.27 0.49
N PRO A 239 10.93 16.22 0.96
CA PRO A 239 10.29 17.16 0.07
C PRO A 239 11.37 17.87 -0.74
N ARG A 240 11.22 17.83 -2.07
CA ARG A 240 11.93 18.77 -2.93
C ARG A 240 11.40 20.16 -2.57
N TYR A 241 12.23 21.18 -2.79
CA TYR A 241 11.92 22.58 -2.43
C TYR A 241 12.01 22.92 -0.93
N GLY A 242 12.67 22.09 -0.12
CA GLY A 242 13.04 22.48 1.26
C GLY A 242 11.88 22.52 2.26
N ALA A 243 10.75 21.88 1.95
CA ALA A 243 9.61 21.82 2.87
C ALA A 243 9.95 20.95 4.10
N GLN A 244 10.32 21.58 5.21
CA GLN A 244 10.25 20.95 6.52
C GLN A 244 8.82 21.14 7.05
N GLY A 245 7.94 20.17 6.77
CA GLY A 245 6.67 20.05 7.49
C GLY A 245 5.56 21.04 7.11
N GLY A 246 5.43 21.40 5.84
CA GLY A 246 4.30 22.22 5.40
C GLY A 246 4.71 23.16 4.28
N ASN A 247 3.80 23.28 3.32
CA ASN A 247 3.76 24.22 2.20
C ASN A 247 5.03 24.40 1.37
N PHE A 248 4.91 24.19 0.07
CA PHE A 248 5.97 24.45 -0.92
C PHE A 248 5.38 25.18 -2.12
N ARG A 249 6.23 25.76 -2.96
CA ARG A 249 5.82 26.36 -4.23
C ARG A 249 6.47 25.65 -5.39
N VAL A 250 5.69 25.36 -6.41
CA VAL A 250 6.15 24.68 -7.63
C VAL A 250 5.79 25.47 -8.87
N PRO A 251 6.66 25.46 -9.90
CA PRO A 251 6.31 26.00 -11.20
C PRO A 251 5.31 25.06 -11.90
N LEU A 252 4.35 25.67 -12.58
CA LEU A 252 3.36 25.01 -13.41
C LEU A 252 3.04 25.90 -14.61
N LYS A 253 2.82 25.29 -15.77
CA LYS A 253 2.42 26.00 -17.00
C LYS A 253 1.30 25.24 -17.69
N VAL A 254 0.29 25.99 -18.17
CA VAL A 254 -0.85 25.44 -18.91
C VAL A 254 -0.97 26.19 -20.23
N VAL A 255 -0.80 25.48 -21.34
CA VAL A 255 -0.87 26.03 -22.68
C VAL A 255 -2.11 25.46 -23.37
N SER A 256 -2.87 26.31 -24.04
CA SER A 256 -3.95 25.92 -24.96
C SER A 256 -4.09 26.98 -26.05
N GLY A 257 -4.66 26.62 -27.20
CA GLY A 257 -4.98 27.57 -28.26
C GLY A 257 -6.07 28.59 -27.89
N GLN A 258 -6.82 28.33 -26.82
CA GLN A 258 -7.86 29.21 -26.29
C GLN A 258 -7.52 29.62 -24.86
N GLU A 259 -7.77 30.90 -24.54
CA GLU A 259 -7.68 31.43 -23.18
C GLU A 259 -8.92 31.02 -22.38
N ALA A 260 -8.73 30.34 -21.25
CA ALA A 260 -9.79 29.92 -20.34
C ALA A 260 -9.28 29.80 -18.90
N GLU A 261 -10.19 29.99 -17.95
CA GLU A 261 -9.91 29.71 -16.54
C GLU A 261 -9.87 28.20 -16.32
N VAL A 262 -8.78 27.73 -15.74
CA VAL A 262 -8.52 26.33 -15.44
C VAL A 262 -8.10 26.15 -14.00
N LYS A 263 -8.57 25.06 -13.40
CA LYS A 263 -8.13 24.59 -12.10
C LYS A 263 -7.36 23.30 -12.28
N VAL A 264 -6.08 23.31 -11.91
CA VAL A 264 -5.22 22.14 -11.96
C VAL A 264 -4.99 21.61 -10.56
N THR A 265 -5.34 20.36 -10.34
CA THR A 265 -5.13 19.64 -9.09
C THR A 265 -4.22 18.44 -9.34
N MET A 266 -3.13 18.35 -8.60
CA MET A 266 -2.16 17.28 -8.69
C MET A 266 -2.06 16.55 -7.35
N TRP A 267 -2.15 15.23 -7.40
CA TRP A 267 -1.90 14.35 -6.26
C TRP A 267 -0.71 13.47 -6.57
N ASN A 268 0.27 13.45 -5.68
CA ASN A 268 1.32 12.46 -5.67
C ASN A 268 1.23 11.70 -4.35
N GLN A 269 1.09 10.39 -4.40
CA GLN A 269 1.08 9.53 -3.23
C GLN A 269 2.13 8.43 -3.38
N THR A 270 2.95 8.27 -2.35
CA THR A 270 3.91 7.17 -2.23
C THR A 270 3.55 6.36 -0.98
N PRO A 271 2.51 5.53 -1.05
CA PRO A 271 2.23 4.55 0.00
C PRO A 271 3.37 3.53 0.11
N ARG A 272 3.80 3.29 1.34
CA ARG A 272 4.74 2.24 1.71
C ARG A 272 4.07 1.37 2.75
N GLY A 273 3.96 0.07 2.50
CA GLY A 273 3.26 -0.84 3.38
C GLY A 273 3.98 -2.18 3.53
N ALA A 274 3.80 -2.81 4.68
CA ALA A 274 4.23 -4.17 4.93
C ALA A 274 3.11 -4.94 5.63
N TYR A 275 2.91 -6.20 5.23
CA TYR A 275 1.94 -7.05 5.89
C TYR A 275 2.41 -7.45 7.28
N ILE A 276 1.50 -7.30 8.22
CA ILE A 276 1.65 -7.76 9.60
C ILE A 276 0.74 -8.96 9.87
N ASN A 277 -0.18 -9.29 8.98
CA ASN A 277 -0.85 -10.60 8.91
C ASN A 277 -1.32 -10.86 7.46
N PHE A 278 -2.18 -11.84 7.22
CA PHE A 278 -2.62 -12.20 5.85
C PHE A 278 -3.58 -11.20 5.19
N ARG A 279 -4.16 -10.26 5.95
CA ARG A 279 -5.15 -9.27 5.48
C ARG A 279 -4.87 -7.84 5.95
N VAL A 280 -3.90 -7.64 6.83
CA VAL A 280 -3.63 -6.37 7.49
C VAL A 280 -2.18 -6.01 7.18
N SER A 281 -2.04 -4.80 6.66
CA SER A 281 -0.76 -4.15 6.45
C SER A 281 -0.66 -2.93 7.33
N LYS A 282 0.55 -2.60 7.77
CA LYS A 282 0.87 -1.29 8.33
C LYS A 282 1.75 -0.56 7.34
N GLY A 283 1.62 0.75 7.29
CA GLY A 283 2.35 1.52 6.32
C GLY A 283 2.35 3.00 6.63
N GLU A 284 3.00 3.73 5.75
CA GLU A 284 3.04 5.19 5.76
C GLU A 284 2.76 5.63 4.33
N THR A 285 1.88 6.61 4.18
CA THR A 285 1.66 7.24 2.89
C THR A 285 2.19 8.65 2.97
N TYR A 286 3.17 8.94 2.12
CA TYR A 286 3.51 10.31 1.79
C TYR A 286 2.57 10.80 0.71
N THR A 287 1.97 11.96 0.92
CA THR A 287 1.09 12.62 -0.03
C THR A 287 1.59 14.03 -0.27
N GLU A 288 1.72 14.40 -1.53
CA GLU A 288 1.82 15.78 -1.98
C GLU A 288 0.55 16.15 -2.74
N HIS A 289 0.10 17.38 -2.51
CA HIS A 289 -1.04 17.96 -3.18
C HIS A 289 -0.67 19.34 -3.66
N ILE A 290 -0.96 19.63 -4.93
CA ILE A 290 -0.77 20.94 -5.54
C ILE A 290 -2.10 21.32 -6.18
N GLY A 291 -2.57 22.53 -5.89
CA GLY A 291 -3.80 23.07 -6.47
C GLY A 291 -3.55 24.48 -6.94
N VAL A 292 -3.93 24.80 -8.18
CA VAL A 292 -3.83 26.15 -8.71
C VAL A 292 -5.01 26.47 -9.60
N ASP A 293 -5.59 27.64 -9.38
CA ASP A 293 -6.50 28.29 -10.30
C ASP A 293 -5.66 29.25 -11.15
N THR A 294 -5.67 29.05 -12.46
CA THR A 294 -4.88 29.83 -13.42
C THR A 294 -5.64 30.02 -14.73
N VAL A 295 -5.04 30.76 -15.65
CA VAL A 295 -5.54 30.93 -17.02
C VAL A 295 -4.59 30.22 -17.96
N THR A 296 -5.12 29.59 -19.01
CA THR A 296 -4.32 29.00 -20.08
C THR A 296 -3.56 30.10 -20.84
N ARG A 297 -2.33 30.36 -20.40
CA ARG A 297 -1.39 31.30 -21.00
C ARG A 297 -0.05 30.59 -21.09
N ASP A 298 0.72 30.89 -22.12
CA ASP A 298 2.06 30.35 -22.35
C ASP A 298 3.11 30.90 -21.33
N GLU A 299 2.71 31.04 -20.07
CA GLU A 299 3.46 31.66 -18.97
C GLU A 299 3.57 30.70 -17.78
N TRP A 300 4.69 30.81 -17.06
CA TRP A 300 4.89 30.07 -15.82
C TRP A 300 4.14 30.70 -14.66
N THR A 301 3.45 29.85 -13.91
CA THR A 301 2.78 30.21 -12.67
C THR A 301 3.34 29.39 -11.51
N PHE A 302 3.32 29.95 -10.31
CA PHE A 302 3.82 29.26 -9.12
C PHE A 302 2.64 28.86 -8.23
N ALA A 303 2.36 27.56 -8.19
CA ALA A 303 1.31 26.96 -7.41
C ALA A 303 1.80 26.65 -6.00
N ASP A 304 0.97 26.93 -5.00
CA ASP A 304 1.21 26.48 -3.64
C ASP A 304 0.77 25.01 -3.51
N GLY A 305 1.66 24.20 -2.96
CA GLY A 305 1.41 22.80 -2.64
C GLY A 305 1.64 22.51 -1.18
N TRP A 306 1.12 21.40 -0.68
CA TRP A 306 1.41 20.90 0.66
C TRP A 306 1.79 19.43 0.61
N SER A 307 2.60 19.01 1.57
CA SER A 307 2.96 17.59 1.74
C SER A 307 2.63 17.12 3.15
N ARG A 308 2.14 15.88 3.27
CA ARG A 308 1.87 15.24 4.55
C ARG A 308 2.35 13.80 4.49
N SER A 309 3.00 13.35 5.57
CA SER A 309 3.19 11.91 5.82
C SER A 309 2.14 11.46 6.83
N VAL A 310 1.42 10.39 6.50
CA VAL A 310 0.43 9.77 7.38
C VAL A 310 0.79 8.31 7.56
N SER A 311 1.17 7.93 8.77
CA SER A 311 1.27 6.51 9.15
C SER A 311 -0.14 5.96 9.34
N HIS A 312 -0.45 4.84 8.68
CA HIS A 312 -1.76 4.19 8.76
C HIS A 312 -1.61 2.68 8.92
N CYS A 313 -2.66 2.03 9.41
CA CYS A 313 -2.82 0.60 9.28
C CYS A 313 -4.05 0.35 8.38
N ARG A 314 -4.00 -0.61 7.47
CA ARG A 314 -5.09 -0.84 6.53
C ARG A 314 -5.35 -2.33 6.39
N ALA A 315 -6.61 -2.72 6.53
CA ALA A 315 -7.07 -4.02 6.05
C ALA A 315 -7.16 -3.98 4.52
N THR A 316 -6.51 -4.91 3.85
CA THR A 316 -6.52 -5.02 2.39
C THR A 316 -7.72 -5.86 1.96
N TYR A 317 -8.66 -5.20 1.27
CA TYR A 317 -9.76 -5.82 0.57
C TYR A 317 -9.40 -5.81 -0.92
N ASP A 318 -8.88 -6.94 -1.40
CA ASP A 318 -8.80 -7.24 -2.84
C ASP A 318 -10.14 -7.84 -3.30
#